data_AF-A0A6P1BKE0-F1
#
_entry.id   AF-A0A6P1BKE0-F1
#
_cell.length_a   1.000
_cell.length_b   1.000
_cell.length_c   1.000
_cell.angle_alpha   90.00
_cell.angle_beta   90.00
_cell.angle_gamma   90.00
#
_symmetry.space_group_name_H-M   'P 1'
#
loop_
_entity.id
_entity.type
_entity.pdbx_description
1 polymer ?
#
loop_
_entity_poly.entity_id
_entity_poly.type
_entity_poly.pdbx_seq_one_letter_code
_entity_poly.pdbx_strand_id
1 'polypeptide(L)'
;MLTGAVALCFAVSGTVTTAGSSARASSTLEERKLPMKFSWIACQPNCRGWVSAVGIITADSPKEFDEFARSRPLNGATIVLDSSGGSVNDAIALGRRFRGLGALTTVGISVANQAATGDRASVLPDAYCESMCVFLLLSGKTRYVPPAAHVRVHQIWMGDRADDAKAASYTAQDLMIVERDIGRLAKYTFDMGGAGELLSLALSVPPWEDLHELSAAELRLTNLVTTDAVADVLPRQDSAIPVAEAKPKNTDRFVSRAMEGEAPPQAAKATKTAEAVVPTGGTAAPAPVQPSQ
;
A
#
# COMPACT_ATOMS: atom_id res chain seq x y z
N MET A 1 34.81 -73.74 -7.61
CA MET A 1 35.00 -72.43 -6.95
C MET A 1 34.38 -71.35 -7.83
N LEU A 2 33.53 -70.55 -7.20
CA LEU A 2 32.90 -69.25 -7.54
C LEU A 2 33.18 -68.54 -8.88
N THR A 3 32.09 -68.14 -9.57
CA THR A 3 31.85 -66.83 -10.23
C THR A 3 30.33 -66.79 -10.53
N GLY A 4 29.46 -65.83 -10.18
CA GLY A 4 29.58 -64.42 -9.81
C GLY A 4 28.55 -63.66 -10.66
N ALA A 5 27.31 -63.46 -10.16
CA ALA A 5 26.19 -62.88 -10.91
C ALA A 5 26.13 -61.35 -10.75
N VAL A 6 25.91 -60.63 -11.87
CA VAL A 6 25.75 -59.16 -11.89
C VAL A 6 24.28 -58.83 -12.14
N ALA A 7 23.67 -58.08 -11.23
CA ALA A 7 22.35 -57.48 -11.36
C ALA A 7 22.49 -56.00 -11.74
N LEU A 8 21.75 -55.55 -12.76
CA LEU A 8 21.75 -54.19 -13.28
C LEU A 8 20.44 -53.50 -12.86
N CYS A 9 20.51 -52.52 -11.95
CA CYS A 9 19.39 -51.67 -11.57
C CYS A 9 19.37 -50.40 -12.42
N PHE A 10 18.27 -50.15 -13.15
CA PHE A 10 18.00 -48.87 -13.79
C PHE A 10 17.25 -47.95 -12.80
N ALA A 11 17.86 -46.81 -12.44
CA ALA A 11 17.20 -45.75 -11.68
C ALA A 11 16.54 -44.77 -12.66
N VAL A 12 15.21 -44.68 -12.64
CA VAL A 12 14.44 -43.65 -13.36
C VAL A 12 14.43 -42.39 -12.50
N SER A 13 15.13 -41.34 -12.95
CA SER A 13 15.02 -40.00 -12.36
C SER A 13 13.85 -39.26 -13.02
N GLY A 14 12.78 -39.03 -12.26
CA GLY A 14 11.67 -38.18 -12.68
C GLY A 14 11.98 -36.71 -12.42
N THR A 15 12.06 -35.90 -13.46
CA THR A 15 12.10 -34.43 -13.36
C THR A 15 10.70 -33.89 -13.10
N VAL A 16 10.50 -33.26 -11.93
CA VAL A 16 9.29 -32.49 -11.63
C VAL A 16 9.40 -31.12 -12.32
N THR A 17 8.51 -30.84 -13.26
CA THR A 17 8.46 -29.57 -14.00
C THR A 17 7.68 -28.51 -13.22
N THR A 18 8.37 -27.48 -12.70
CA THR A 18 7.79 -26.32 -12.00
C THR A 18 7.33 -25.20 -12.95
N ALA A 19 6.67 -25.55 -14.06
CA ALA A 19 6.36 -24.60 -15.13
C ALA A 19 5.17 -23.64 -14.85
N GLY A 20 4.40 -23.86 -13.78
CA GLY A 20 3.15 -23.13 -13.52
C GLY A 20 3.29 -21.76 -12.83
N SER A 21 4.31 -21.53 -12.00
CA SER A 21 4.46 -20.27 -11.25
C SER A 21 4.98 -19.11 -12.11
N SER A 22 5.95 -19.37 -13.00
CA SER A 22 6.57 -18.32 -13.80
C SER A 22 5.61 -17.67 -14.78
N ALA A 23 4.78 -18.47 -15.47
CA ALA A 23 3.83 -17.94 -16.46
C ALA A 23 2.74 -17.05 -15.83
N ARG A 24 2.28 -17.42 -14.62
CA ARG A 24 1.25 -16.66 -13.90
C ARG A 24 1.79 -15.34 -13.32
N ALA A 25 3.04 -15.34 -12.84
CA ALA A 25 3.72 -14.13 -12.38
C ALA A 25 4.00 -13.15 -13.53
N SER A 26 4.36 -13.66 -14.72
CA SER A 26 4.53 -12.82 -15.91
C SER A 26 3.22 -12.20 -16.39
N SER A 27 2.11 -12.93 -16.37
CA SER A 27 0.81 -12.36 -16.78
C SER A 27 0.31 -11.29 -15.82
N THR A 28 0.50 -11.45 -14.50
CA THR A 28 0.08 -10.45 -13.50
C THR A 28 0.92 -9.17 -13.60
N LEU A 29 2.23 -9.31 -13.88
CA LEU A 29 3.12 -8.17 -14.09
C LEU A 29 2.75 -7.34 -15.34
N GLU A 30 2.14 -7.96 -16.35
CA GLU A 30 1.65 -7.26 -17.54
C GLU A 30 0.27 -6.62 -17.30
N GLU A 31 -0.61 -7.25 -16.52
CA GLU A 31 -1.92 -6.67 -16.17
C GLU A 31 -1.79 -5.35 -15.40
N ARG A 32 -0.82 -5.24 -14.47
CA ARG A 32 -0.58 -4.00 -13.71
C ARG A 32 -0.09 -2.81 -14.53
N LYS A 33 0.24 -3.02 -15.81
CA LYS A 33 0.63 -1.97 -16.78
C LYS A 33 -0.50 -1.54 -17.70
N LEU A 34 -1.65 -2.23 -17.66
CA LEU A 34 -2.85 -1.85 -18.40
C LEU A 34 -3.68 -0.84 -17.60
N PRO A 35 -4.61 -0.09 -18.22
CA PRO A 35 -5.51 0.81 -17.49
C PRO A 35 -6.25 0.09 -16.35
N MET A 36 -6.34 0.74 -15.19
CA MET A 36 -6.85 0.14 -13.97
C MET A 36 -8.24 -0.46 -14.15
N LYS A 37 -8.42 -1.71 -13.71
CA LYS A 37 -9.70 -2.42 -13.69
C LYS A 37 -10.11 -2.78 -12.28
N PHE A 38 -11.42 -2.73 -12.06
CA PHE A 38 -12.06 -3.07 -10.80
C PHE A 38 -12.88 -4.34 -10.96
N SER A 39 -12.62 -5.32 -10.10
CA SER A 39 -13.37 -6.58 -10.06
C SER A 39 -13.86 -6.86 -8.64
N TRP A 40 -15.08 -7.37 -8.54
CA TRP A 40 -15.58 -7.88 -7.26
C TRP A 40 -15.16 -9.33 -7.10
N ILE A 41 -14.44 -9.61 -6.02
CA ILE A 41 -14.02 -10.96 -5.67
C ILE A 41 -14.91 -11.44 -4.53
N ALA A 42 -15.86 -12.31 -4.88
CA ALA A 42 -16.62 -13.05 -3.89
C ALA A 42 -15.71 -14.08 -3.25
N CYS A 43 -15.75 -14.17 -1.94
CA CYS A 43 -15.18 -15.29 -1.21
C CYS A 43 -16.35 -16.02 -0.53
N GLN A 44 -16.40 -17.33 -0.67
CA GLN A 44 -17.44 -18.17 -0.07
C GLN A 44 -16.83 -19.07 1.01
N PRO A 45 -17.60 -19.41 2.06
CA PRO A 45 -18.89 -18.81 2.46
C PRO A 45 -18.71 -17.55 3.36
N ASN A 46 -19.60 -16.56 3.19
CA ASN A 46 -19.87 -15.46 4.13
C ASN A 46 -18.75 -14.50 4.53
N CYS A 47 -17.73 -14.31 3.69
CA CYS A 47 -16.61 -13.44 4.02
C CYS A 47 -16.72 -12.01 3.46
N ARG A 48 -17.91 -11.49 3.13
CA ARG A 48 -18.12 -10.10 2.64
C ARG A 48 -17.45 -9.72 1.30
N GLY A 49 -16.47 -10.46 0.79
CA GLY A 49 -15.76 -10.20 -0.48
C GLY A 49 -14.85 -8.97 -0.43
N TRP A 50 -14.15 -8.69 -1.53
CA TRP A 50 -13.30 -7.51 -1.70
C TRP A 50 -13.29 -7.00 -3.14
N VAL A 51 -12.77 -5.79 -3.32
CA VAL A 51 -12.52 -5.19 -4.63
C VAL A 51 -11.06 -5.44 -4.99
N SER A 52 -10.83 -6.07 -6.15
CA SER A 52 -9.50 -6.08 -6.78
C SER A 52 -9.38 -4.84 -7.65
N ALA A 53 -8.33 -4.05 -7.45
CA ALA A 53 -8.00 -2.86 -8.24
C ALA A 53 -6.59 -3.02 -8.82
N VAL A 54 -6.53 -3.38 -10.11
CA VAL A 54 -5.29 -3.78 -10.79
C VAL A 54 -5.05 -2.90 -12.00
N GLY A 55 -3.83 -2.38 -12.18
CA GLY A 55 -3.44 -1.59 -13.36
C GLY A 55 -3.00 -0.16 -13.07
N ILE A 56 -2.68 0.59 -14.13
CA ILE A 56 -2.27 2.00 -14.09
C ILE A 56 -3.47 2.90 -13.85
N ILE A 57 -3.31 3.86 -12.96
CA ILE A 57 -4.31 4.89 -12.66
C ILE A 57 -4.33 5.92 -13.79
N THR A 58 -5.44 5.97 -14.53
CA THR A 58 -5.66 6.87 -15.65
C THR A 58 -6.74 7.91 -15.33
N ALA A 59 -6.97 8.84 -16.25
CA ALA A 59 -8.06 9.81 -16.18
C ALA A 59 -9.46 9.16 -16.07
N ASP A 60 -9.61 7.94 -16.59
CA ASP A 60 -10.88 7.21 -16.57
C ASP A 60 -11.10 6.42 -15.27
N SER A 61 -10.03 6.04 -14.55
CA SER A 61 -10.12 5.17 -13.37
C SER A 61 -11.12 5.65 -12.31
N PRO A 62 -11.22 6.96 -11.97
CA PRO A 62 -12.22 7.40 -11.01
C PRO A 62 -13.66 7.19 -11.49
N LYS A 63 -13.94 7.41 -12.79
CA LYS A 63 -15.26 7.20 -13.39
C LYS A 63 -15.59 5.71 -13.47
N GLU A 64 -14.63 4.89 -13.91
CA GLU A 64 -14.80 3.43 -13.97
C GLU A 64 -15.08 2.84 -12.59
N PHE A 65 -14.43 3.36 -11.54
CA PHE A 65 -14.75 2.97 -10.16
C PHE A 65 -16.16 3.37 -9.75
N ASP A 66 -16.59 4.61 -10.06
CA ASP A 66 -17.95 5.06 -9.75
C ASP A 66 -19.00 4.17 -10.43
N GLU A 67 -18.78 3.80 -11.69
CA GLU A 67 -19.65 2.89 -12.44
C GLU A 67 -19.65 1.47 -11.84
N PHE A 68 -18.48 0.95 -11.46
CA PHE A 68 -18.34 -0.33 -10.77
C PHE A 68 -19.08 -0.32 -9.41
N ALA A 69 -19.03 0.79 -8.68
CA ALA A 69 -19.62 0.93 -7.35
C ALA A 69 -21.15 1.08 -7.36
N ARG A 70 -21.74 1.62 -8.44
CA ARG A 70 -23.19 1.91 -8.52
C ARG A 70 -24.12 0.76 -8.14
N SER A 71 -23.73 -0.47 -8.44
CA SER A 71 -24.56 -1.66 -8.22
C SER A 71 -24.22 -2.42 -6.93
N ARG A 72 -23.36 -1.88 -6.05
CA ARG A 72 -22.77 -2.64 -4.93
C ARG A 72 -22.62 -1.82 -3.65
N PRO A 73 -22.98 -2.36 -2.47
CA PRO A 73 -22.66 -1.73 -1.20
C PRO A 73 -21.18 -1.93 -0.87
N LEU A 74 -20.33 -0.96 -1.20
CA LEU A 74 -18.88 -1.01 -0.95
C LEU A 74 -18.42 -0.34 0.36
N ASN A 75 -19.35 0.08 1.21
CA ASN A 75 -19.01 0.72 2.49
C ASN A 75 -18.19 -0.22 3.38
N GLY A 76 -17.00 0.23 3.77
CA GLY A 76 -16.05 -0.56 4.54
C GLY A 76 -15.56 -1.83 3.84
N ALA A 77 -15.62 -1.88 2.51
CA ALA A 77 -15.03 -2.95 1.72
C ALA A 77 -13.51 -2.78 1.63
N THR A 78 -12.83 -3.90 1.36
CA THR A 78 -11.38 -3.91 1.18
C THR A 78 -11.04 -3.70 -0.29
N ILE A 79 -10.11 -2.80 -0.56
CA ILE A 79 -9.47 -2.64 -1.87
C ILE A 79 -8.12 -3.35 -1.82
N VAL A 80 -7.98 -4.38 -2.65
CA VAL A 80 -6.73 -5.11 -2.88
C VAL A 80 -6.05 -4.50 -4.10
N LEU A 81 -4.88 -3.91 -3.89
CA LEU A 81 -4.15 -3.12 -4.87
C LEU A 81 -3.00 -3.93 -5.49
N ASP A 82 -2.90 -3.89 -6.81
CA ASP A 82 -1.71 -4.31 -7.58
C ASP A 82 -1.53 -3.35 -8.77
N SER A 83 -0.65 -2.36 -8.62
CA SER A 83 -0.60 -1.21 -9.53
C SER A 83 0.79 -0.61 -9.62
N SER A 84 1.15 -0.25 -10.86
CA SER A 84 2.39 0.45 -11.21
C SER A 84 2.30 1.97 -10.96
N GLY A 85 1.21 2.46 -10.36
CA GLY A 85 0.96 3.89 -10.16
C GLY A 85 0.18 4.53 -11.30
N GLY A 86 0.48 5.78 -11.64
CA GLY A 86 -0.21 6.53 -12.71
C GLY A 86 -0.39 8.01 -12.38
N SER A 87 -1.50 8.59 -12.85
CA SER A 87 -1.79 10.01 -12.72
C SER A 87 -1.99 10.45 -11.26
N VAL A 88 -1.28 11.50 -10.84
CA VAL A 88 -1.38 12.09 -9.49
C VAL A 88 -2.80 12.54 -9.17
N ASN A 89 -3.39 13.34 -10.07
CA ASN A 89 -4.69 13.96 -9.83
C ASN A 89 -5.82 12.92 -9.81
N ASP A 90 -5.73 11.90 -10.67
CA ASP A 90 -6.74 10.84 -10.75
C ASP A 90 -6.62 9.87 -9.58
N ALA A 91 -5.41 9.58 -9.12
CA ALA A 91 -5.17 8.81 -7.90
C ALA A 91 -5.73 9.53 -6.66
N ILE A 92 -5.52 10.85 -6.55
CA ILE A 92 -6.13 11.66 -5.46
C ILE A 92 -7.66 11.57 -5.53
N ALA A 93 -8.24 11.71 -6.72
CA ALA A 93 -9.68 11.64 -6.91
C ALA A 93 -10.26 10.25 -6.58
N LEU A 94 -9.57 9.18 -6.98
CA LEU A 94 -9.94 7.80 -6.69
C LEU A 94 -9.77 7.47 -5.21
N GLY A 95 -8.66 7.85 -4.60
CA GLY A 95 -8.41 7.65 -3.18
C GLY A 95 -9.41 8.39 -2.29
N ARG A 96 -9.87 9.58 -2.67
CA ARG A 96 -10.97 10.27 -1.96
C ARG A 96 -12.28 9.48 -2.00
N ARG A 97 -12.59 8.76 -3.09
CA ARG A 97 -13.75 7.86 -3.17
C ARG A 97 -13.59 6.67 -2.22
N PHE A 98 -12.40 6.04 -2.20
CA PHE A 98 -12.10 4.94 -1.26
C PHE A 98 -12.25 5.39 0.19
N ARG A 99 -11.67 6.55 0.55
CA ARG A 99 -11.81 7.14 1.89
C ARG A 99 -13.26 7.46 2.25
N GLY A 100 -14.04 7.99 1.30
CA GLY A 100 -15.46 8.30 1.48
C GLY A 100 -16.31 7.07 1.80
N LEU A 101 -15.98 5.92 1.20
CA LEU A 101 -16.59 4.63 1.50
C LEU A 101 -16.12 4.03 2.84
N GLY A 102 -15.13 4.65 3.49
CA GLY A 102 -14.45 4.06 4.65
C GLY A 102 -13.72 2.77 4.33
N ALA A 103 -13.22 2.64 3.09
CA ALA A 103 -12.58 1.43 2.61
C ALA A 103 -11.35 1.04 3.45
N LEU A 104 -11.06 -0.25 3.46
CA LEU A 104 -9.80 -0.81 3.94
C LEU A 104 -8.90 -1.03 2.73
N THR A 105 -7.58 -1.02 2.92
CA THR A 105 -6.64 -1.22 1.80
C THR A 105 -5.57 -2.23 2.16
N THR A 106 -5.19 -3.01 1.16
CA THR A 106 -4.05 -3.93 1.22
C THR A 106 -3.42 -4.07 -0.16
N VAL A 107 -2.20 -4.58 -0.19
CA VAL A 107 -1.50 -4.94 -1.43
C VAL A 107 -1.61 -6.45 -1.62
N GLY A 108 -1.82 -6.92 -2.85
CA GLY A 108 -1.91 -8.35 -3.14
C GLY A 108 -2.49 -8.67 -4.53
N ILE A 109 -2.30 -9.92 -4.97
CA ILE A 109 -2.92 -10.44 -6.19
C ILE A 109 -4.17 -11.24 -5.81
N SER A 110 -5.33 -10.81 -6.30
CA SER A 110 -6.57 -11.57 -6.14
C SER A 110 -6.56 -12.79 -7.06
N VAL A 111 -6.65 -13.99 -6.49
CA VAL A 111 -6.80 -15.23 -7.25
C VAL A 111 -8.13 -15.88 -6.91
N ALA A 112 -8.96 -16.13 -7.92
CA ALA A 112 -10.14 -16.97 -7.82
C ALA A 112 -9.77 -18.39 -8.24
N ASN A 113 -9.83 -19.35 -7.30
CA ASN A 113 -9.70 -20.75 -7.62
C ASN A 113 -11.10 -21.36 -7.71
N GLN A 114 -11.44 -21.84 -8.91
CA GLN A 114 -12.61 -22.69 -9.09
C GLN A 114 -12.33 -24.03 -8.38
N ALA A 115 -12.87 -24.21 -7.18
CA ALA A 115 -12.80 -25.48 -6.48
C ALA A 115 -14.14 -26.22 -6.62
N ALA A 116 -14.09 -27.56 -6.65
CA ALA A 116 -15.27 -28.43 -6.75
C ALA A 116 -16.30 -28.23 -5.62
N THR A 117 -15.94 -27.51 -4.55
CA THR A 117 -16.75 -27.25 -3.36
C THR A 117 -17.10 -25.76 -3.19
N GLY A 118 -17.04 -24.96 -4.26
CA GLY A 118 -17.32 -23.52 -4.26
C GLY A 118 -16.07 -22.66 -4.51
N ASP A 119 -16.28 -21.42 -4.98
CA ASP A 119 -15.18 -20.52 -5.34
C ASP A 119 -14.32 -20.18 -4.11
N ARG A 120 -13.07 -20.66 -4.11
CA ARG A 120 -12.05 -20.26 -3.12
C ARG A 120 -11.23 -19.13 -3.71
N ALA A 121 -11.61 -17.90 -3.36
CA ALA A 121 -10.79 -16.74 -3.64
C ALA A 121 -9.76 -16.52 -2.52
N SER A 122 -8.53 -16.16 -2.86
CA SER A 122 -7.49 -15.77 -1.91
C SER A 122 -6.71 -14.56 -2.42
N VAL A 123 -5.95 -13.92 -1.54
CA VAL A 123 -5.04 -12.83 -1.88
C VAL A 123 -3.60 -13.33 -1.71
N LEU A 124 -2.84 -13.38 -2.80
CA LEU A 124 -1.42 -13.70 -2.76
C LEU A 124 -0.62 -12.44 -2.39
N PRO A 125 0.37 -12.54 -1.49
CA PRO A 125 1.02 -11.36 -0.90
C PRO A 125 2.10 -10.74 -1.78
N ASP A 126 2.67 -11.49 -2.73
CA ASP A 126 3.70 -11.00 -3.66
C ASP A 126 3.04 -10.18 -4.78
N ALA A 127 2.92 -8.88 -4.55
CA ALA A 127 2.22 -7.93 -5.41
C ALA A 127 2.85 -6.54 -5.30
N TYR A 128 2.55 -5.66 -6.25
CA TYR A 128 3.29 -4.42 -6.44
C TYR A 128 2.37 -3.23 -6.19
N CYS A 129 2.83 -2.27 -5.41
CA CYS A 129 2.15 -1.00 -5.24
C CYS A 129 3.18 0.13 -5.35
N GLU A 130 3.30 0.66 -6.56
CA GLU A 130 4.34 1.60 -6.94
C GLU A 130 3.77 3.02 -7.11
N SER A 131 4.58 4.03 -6.80
CA SER A 131 4.28 5.43 -7.12
C SER A 131 2.91 5.86 -6.56
N MET A 132 2.00 6.35 -7.41
CA MET A 132 0.66 6.78 -7.01
C MET A 132 -0.23 5.66 -6.42
N CYS A 133 0.09 4.37 -6.61
CA CYS A 133 -0.59 3.29 -5.90
C CYS A 133 -0.40 3.42 -4.38
N VAL A 134 0.79 3.82 -3.93
CA VAL A 134 1.10 3.99 -2.50
C VAL A 134 0.16 5.00 -1.85
N PHE A 135 -0.23 6.03 -2.61
CA PHE A 135 -1.19 7.04 -2.16
C PHE A 135 -2.64 6.56 -2.23
N LEU A 136 -2.98 5.58 -3.09
CA LEU A 136 -4.25 4.84 -2.98
C LEU A 136 -4.26 3.93 -1.75
N LEU A 137 -3.18 3.22 -1.47
CA LEU A 137 -3.02 2.42 -0.25
C LEU A 137 -3.24 3.30 0.99
N LEU A 138 -2.66 4.50 1.02
CA LEU A 138 -2.84 5.47 2.10
C LEU A 138 -4.31 5.86 2.32
N SER A 139 -5.16 5.81 1.30
CA SER A 139 -6.57 6.21 1.39
C SER A 139 -7.42 5.32 2.31
N GLY A 140 -6.99 4.09 2.61
CA GLY A 140 -7.70 3.18 3.49
C GLY A 140 -7.78 3.69 4.93
N LYS A 141 -8.87 3.37 5.63
CA LYS A 141 -9.02 3.63 7.07
C LYS A 141 -8.22 2.64 7.92
N THR A 142 -8.13 1.41 7.47
CA THR A 142 -7.22 0.38 7.99
C THR A 142 -6.38 -0.12 6.82
N ARG A 143 -5.08 -0.20 7.04
CA ARG A 143 -4.08 -0.45 6.01
C ARG A 143 -3.14 -1.55 6.48
N TYR A 144 -3.02 -2.59 5.66
CA TYR A 144 -2.12 -3.71 5.89
C TYR A 144 -1.26 -3.91 4.65
N VAL A 145 0.02 -4.21 4.87
CA VAL A 145 0.96 -4.52 3.79
C VAL A 145 1.58 -5.87 4.12
N PRO A 146 1.33 -6.92 3.30
CA PRO A 146 1.99 -8.20 3.50
C PRO A 146 3.52 -8.08 3.43
N PRO A 147 4.30 -8.87 4.20
CA PRO A 147 5.76 -8.80 4.17
C PRO A 147 6.40 -9.07 2.81
N ALA A 148 5.72 -9.81 1.92
CA ALA A 148 6.18 -10.11 0.57
C ALA A 148 5.71 -9.07 -0.48
N ALA A 149 4.93 -8.08 -0.09
CA ALA A 149 4.45 -7.05 -1.01
C ALA A 149 5.53 -6.00 -1.26
N HIS A 150 5.62 -5.53 -2.49
CA HIS A 150 6.57 -4.49 -2.89
C HIS A 150 5.88 -3.14 -2.93
N VAL A 151 6.14 -2.31 -1.91
CA VAL A 151 5.62 -0.93 -1.84
C VAL A 151 6.77 0.02 -2.14
N ARG A 152 6.72 0.71 -3.29
CA ARG A 152 7.84 1.55 -3.73
C ARG A 152 7.43 2.94 -4.15
N VAL A 153 8.30 3.90 -3.88
CA VAL A 153 8.06 5.32 -4.14
C VAL A 153 9.15 5.92 -5.02
N HIS A 154 8.78 7.00 -5.70
CA HIS A 154 9.67 7.83 -6.48
C HIS A 154 9.13 9.26 -6.56
N GLN A 155 9.93 10.20 -7.07
CA GLN A 155 9.53 11.61 -7.19
C GLN A 155 8.38 11.77 -8.19
N ILE A 156 7.52 12.78 -8.04
CA ILE A 156 6.57 13.12 -9.09
C ILE A 156 7.32 13.77 -10.27
N TRP A 157 7.04 13.32 -11.49
CA TRP A 157 7.55 13.92 -12.72
C TRP A 157 6.50 13.91 -13.83
N MET A 158 6.82 14.58 -14.94
CA MET A 158 5.97 14.60 -16.12
C MET A 158 6.10 13.30 -16.92
N GLY A 159 5.01 12.54 -17.03
CA GLY A 159 5.02 11.21 -17.63
C GLY A 159 5.45 11.17 -19.10
N ASP A 160 5.22 12.24 -19.86
CA ASP A 160 5.66 12.38 -21.26
C ASP A 160 7.18 12.50 -21.43
N ARG A 161 7.93 12.65 -20.34
CA ARG A 161 9.39 12.72 -20.28
C ARG A 161 9.99 11.54 -19.51
N ALA A 162 9.20 10.53 -19.14
CA ALA A 162 9.65 9.45 -18.26
C ALA A 162 10.75 8.56 -18.89
N ASP A 163 10.73 8.37 -20.20
CA ASP A 163 11.65 7.46 -20.90
C ASP A 163 13.12 7.95 -20.89
N ASP A 164 13.34 9.27 -20.86
CA ASP A 164 14.67 9.88 -20.72
C ASP A 164 14.59 11.16 -19.86
N ALA A 165 14.17 10.97 -18.61
CA ALA A 165 13.98 12.08 -17.68
C ALA A 165 15.27 12.82 -17.37
N LYS A 166 16.44 12.18 -17.52
CA LYS A 166 17.75 12.79 -17.24
C LYS A 166 18.16 13.80 -18.33
N ALA A 167 17.81 13.54 -19.59
CA ALA A 167 18.08 14.47 -20.69
C ALA A 167 16.97 15.51 -20.91
N ALA A 168 15.81 15.35 -20.25
CA ALA A 168 14.66 16.21 -20.45
C ALA A 168 14.88 17.66 -20.00
N SER A 169 14.24 18.60 -20.72
CA SER A 169 14.16 20.01 -20.33
C SER A 169 12.77 20.37 -19.82
N TYR A 170 12.72 21.31 -18.87
CA TYR A 170 11.49 21.76 -18.22
C TYR A 170 11.30 23.26 -18.39
N THR A 171 10.11 23.67 -18.81
CA THR A 171 9.69 25.07 -18.86
C THR A 171 9.26 25.56 -17.47
N ALA A 172 9.10 26.87 -17.29
CA ALA A 172 8.54 27.43 -16.06
C ALA A 172 7.10 26.91 -15.80
N GLN A 173 6.33 26.68 -16.87
CA GLN A 173 5.00 26.10 -16.79
C GLN A 173 5.07 24.65 -16.31
N ASP A 174 6.05 23.87 -16.79
CA ASP A 174 6.22 22.49 -16.36
C ASP A 174 6.56 22.40 -14.86
N LEU A 175 7.49 23.23 -14.39
CA LEU A 175 7.87 23.30 -12.98
C LEU A 175 6.68 23.70 -12.10
N MET A 176 5.90 24.70 -12.52
CA MET A 176 4.69 25.10 -11.80
C MET A 176 3.67 23.95 -11.69
N ILE A 177 3.48 23.16 -12.75
CA ILE A 177 2.58 21.99 -12.71
C ILE A 177 3.06 20.98 -11.68
N VAL A 178 4.36 20.64 -11.69
CA VAL A 178 4.95 19.68 -10.75
C VAL A 178 4.83 20.19 -9.30
N GLU A 179 5.20 21.44 -9.03
CA GLU A 179 5.11 22.04 -7.69
C GLU A 179 3.67 22.06 -7.17
N ARG A 180 2.71 22.41 -8.03
CA ARG A 180 1.28 22.38 -7.69
C ARG A 180 0.81 20.97 -7.35
N ASP A 181 1.22 19.98 -8.14
CA ASP A 181 0.81 18.60 -7.95
C ASP A 181 1.47 17.99 -6.69
N ILE A 182 2.71 18.37 -6.37
CA ILE A 182 3.35 18.09 -5.08
C ILE A 182 2.54 18.69 -3.93
N GLY A 183 2.13 19.96 -4.02
CA GLY A 183 1.32 20.61 -2.99
C GLY A 183 -0.03 19.92 -2.77
N ARG A 184 -0.68 19.46 -3.85
CA ARG A 184 -1.91 18.66 -3.78
C ARG A 184 -1.68 17.31 -3.12
N LEU A 185 -0.58 16.64 -3.47
CA LEU A 185 -0.24 15.34 -2.90
C LEU A 185 0.13 15.45 -1.42
N ALA A 186 0.83 16.52 -1.03
CA ALA A 186 1.11 16.84 0.36
C ALA A 186 -0.19 16.98 1.16
N LYS A 187 -1.11 17.84 0.70
CA LYS A 187 -2.43 18.00 1.33
C LYS A 187 -3.18 16.67 1.41
N TYR A 188 -3.22 15.90 0.31
CA TYR A 188 -3.87 14.61 0.28
C TYR A 188 -3.26 13.63 1.30
N THR A 189 -1.93 13.60 1.42
CA THR A 189 -1.22 12.74 2.37
C THR A 189 -1.69 13.01 3.80
N PHE A 190 -1.75 14.28 4.21
CA PHE A 190 -2.26 14.66 5.52
C PHE A 190 -3.76 14.38 5.67
N ASP A 191 -4.59 14.70 4.67
CA ASP A 191 -6.04 14.40 4.69
C ASP A 191 -6.32 12.89 4.89
N MET A 192 -5.43 12.01 4.40
CA MET A 192 -5.53 10.55 4.55
C MET A 192 -4.85 10.00 5.82
N GLY A 193 -4.26 10.88 6.63
CA GLY A 193 -3.55 10.53 7.87
C GLY A 193 -2.15 9.96 7.64
N GLY A 194 -1.54 10.18 6.47
CA GLY A 194 -0.12 9.87 6.23
C GLY A 194 0.81 10.87 6.91
N ALA A 195 2.06 10.45 7.11
CA ALA A 195 3.11 11.32 7.62
C ALA A 195 3.83 12.05 6.48
N GLY A 196 4.41 13.22 6.79
CA GLY A 196 5.24 13.98 5.85
C GLY A 196 6.41 13.18 5.29
N GLU A 197 6.89 12.18 6.04
CA GLU A 197 7.98 11.30 5.61
C GLU A 197 7.64 10.48 4.36
N LEU A 198 6.36 10.19 4.10
CA LEU A 198 6.00 9.52 2.85
C LEU A 198 6.33 10.39 1.65
N LEU A 199 6.01 11.68 1.75
CA LEU A 199 6.30 12.63 0.69
C LEU A 199 7.80 12.90 0.60
N SER A 200 8.49 13.01 1.73
CA SER A 200 9.95 13.19 1.79
C SER A 200 10.68 12.05 1.07
N LEU A 201 10.37 10.80 1.41
CA LEU A 201 10.96 9.60 0.80
C LEU A 201 10.63 9.49 -0.70
N ALA A 202 9.39 9.80 -1.08
CA ALA A 202 9.02 9.79 -2.50
C ALA A 202 9.84 10.84 -3.27
N LEU A 203 9.87 12.09 -2.79
CA LEU A 203 10.53 13.18 -3.50
C LEU A 203 12.07 13.12 -3.47
N SER A 204 12.68 12.27 -2.64
CA SER A 204 14.13 12.08 -2.63
C SER A 204 14.66 11.14 -3.70
N VAL A 205 13.78 10.43 -4.41
CA VAL A 205 14.15 9.39 -5.39
C VAL A 205 13.90 9.92 -6.81
N PRO A 206 14.95 10.33 -7.53
CA PRO A 206 14.82 10.96 -8.84
C PRO A 206 14.37 9.96 -9.93
N PRO A 207 13.85 10.45 -11.07
CA PRO A 207 13.31 9.60 -12.13
C PRO A 207 14.28 8.65 -12.83
N TRP A 208 15.59 8.86 -12.70
CA TRP A 208 16.62 8.03 -13.32
C TRP A 208 17.21 6.98 -12.38
N GLU A 209 16.69 6.85 -11.17
CA GLU A 209 17.06 5.84 -10.19
C GLU A 209 15.97 4.77 -10.07
N ASP A 210 16.34 3.61 -9.57
CA ASP A 210 15.36 2.58 -9.23
C ASP A 210 14.41 3.08 -8.12
N LEU A 211 13.16 2.62 -8.17
CA LEU A 211 12.17 2.97 -7.16
C LEU A 211 12.63 2.50 -5.78
N HIS A 212 12.52 3.38 -4.78
CA HIS A 212 12.85 3.04 -3.40
C HIS A 212 11.78 2.14 -2.80
N GLU A 213 12.17 0.91 -2.43
CA GLU A 213 11.31 -0.02 -1.72
C GLU A 213 11.27 0.31 -0.23
N LEU A 214 10.06 0.58 0.28
CA LEU A 214 9.87 0.95 1.68
C LEU A 214 10.08 -0.25 2.59
N SER A 215 10.99 -0.10 3.55
CA SER A 215 11.18 -1.05 4.64
C SER A 215 9.96 -1.13 5.56
N ALA A 216 9.86 -2.21 6.35
CA ALA A 216 8.82 -2.34 7.38
C ALA A 216 8.81 -1.18 8.40
N ALA A 217 9.97 -0.56 8.66
CA ALA A 217 10.06 0.61 9.53
C ALA A 217 9.51 1.86 8.84
N GLU A 218 9.86 2.08 7.57
CA GLU A 218 9.34 3.21 6.78
C GLU A 218 7.83 3.09 6.54
N LEU A 219 7.32 1.88 6.28
CA LEU A 219 5.88 1.64 6.16
C LEU A 219 5.10 2.06 7.41
N ARG A 220 5.67 1.87 8.61
CA ARG A 220 5.06 2.37 9.87
C ARG A 220 5.28 3.87 10.06
N LEU A 221 6.49 4.37 9.81
CA LEU A 221 6.86 5.79 9.94
C LEU A 221 5.97 6.69 9.07
N THR A 222 5.72 6.25 7.84
CA THR A 222 4.87 6.93 6.84
C THR A 222 3.37 6.77 7.13
N ASN A 223 3.03 5.93 8.12
CA ASN A 223 1.69 5.49 8.46
C ASN A 223 0.99 4.70 7.33
N LEU A 224 1.71 4.06 6.41
CA LEU A 224 1.11 3.17 5.40
C LEU A 224 0.62 1.85 5.99
N VAL A 225 1.13 1.44 7.15
CA VAL A 225 0.66 0.27 7.90
C VAL A 225 0.03 0.73 9.21
N THR A 226 -1.23 0.35 9.44
CA THR A 226 -1.97 0.64 10.68
C THR A 226 -2.33 -0.62 11.47
N THR A 227 -2.10 -1.80 10.90
CA THR A 227 -2.30 -3.10 11.54
C THR A 227 -1.30 -4.11 10.98
N ASP A 228 -0.87 -5.04 11.82
CA ASP A 228 -0.05 -6.20 11.42
C ASP A 228 -0.91 -7.46 11.17
N ALA A 229 -2.25 -7.37 11.35
CA ALA A 229 -3.16 -8.49 11.20
C ALA A 229 -3.92 -8.42 9.86
N VAL A 230 -3.64 -9.38 8.97
CA VAL A 230 -4.39 -9.53 7.71
C VAL A 230 -5.90 -9.66 7.94
N ALA A 231 -6.32 -10.24 9.06
CA ALA A 231 -7.73 -10.42 9.42
C ALA A 231 -8.49 -9.10 9.69
N ASP A 232 -7.77 -7.99 9.88
CA ASP A 232 -8.39 -6.67 10.09
C ASP A 232 -8.76 -5.99 8.78
N VAL A 233 -8.12 -6.39 7.67
CA VAL A 233 -8.40 -5.86 6.33
C VAL A 233 -9.01 -6.89 5.41
N LEU A 234 -8.77 -8.17 5.60
CA LEU A 234 -9.32 -9.23 4.78
C LEU A 234 -10.17 -10.14 5.64
N PRO A 235 -11.22 -10.72 5.06
CA PRO A 235 -12.06 -11.63 5.78
C PRO A 235 -11.29 -12.87 6.24
N ARG A 236 -11.62 -13.41 7.42
CA ARG A 236 -11.06 -14.68 7.87
C ARG A 236 -11.48 -15.80 6.91
N GLN A 237 -10.50 -16.43 6.28
CA GLN A 237 -10.69 -17.75 5.70
C GLN A 237 -10.61 -18.75 6.85
N ASP A 238 -11.74 -19.08 7.47
CA ASP A 238 -11.79 -20.13 8.47
C ASP A 238 -11.61 -21.50 7.78
N SER A 239 -10.37 -21.85 7.47
CA SER A 239 -9.94 -23.23 7.25
C SER A 239 -9.48 -23.85 8.57
N ALA A 240 -10.25 -23.64 9.64
CA ALA A 240 -10.09 -24.43 10.86
C ALA A 240 -10.87 -25.74 10.68
N ILE A 241 -10.16 -26.81 10.31
CA ILE A 241 -10.63 -28.16 10.68
C ILE A 241 -10.74 -28.12 12.21
N PRO A 242 -11.91 -28.38 12.83
CA PRO A 242 -12.00 -28.39 14.28
C PRO A 242 -11.14 -29.53 14.79
N VAL A 243 -9.96 -29.19 15.31
CA VAL A 243 -9.18 -30.11 16.13
C VAL A 243 -10.01 -30.27 17.40
N ALA A 244 -10.63 -31.45 17.55
CA ALA A 244 -11.34 -31.83 18.76
C ALA A 244 -10.44 -31.56 19.97
N GLU A 245 -10.96 -30.77 20.93
CA GLU A 245 -10.27 -30.45 22.18
C GLU A 245 -9.87 -31.73 22.92
N ALA A 246 -8.59 -32.07 22.86
CA ALA A 246 -7.99 -33.00 23.81
C ALA A 246 -7.78 -32.25 25.12
N LYS A 247 -8.75 -32.39 26.02
CA LYS A 247 -8.75 -31.87 27.39
C LYS A 247 -7.54 -32.40 28.17
N PRO A 248 -6.57 -31.58 28.62
CA PRO A 248 -5.63 -32.01 29.64
C PRO A 248 -6.29 -31.80 31.02
N LYS A 249 -6.39 -32.87 31.79
CA LYS A 249 -6.74 -32.81 33.21
C LYS A 249 -5.59 -32.17 33.99
N ASN A 250 -5.94 -31.21 34.88
CA ASN A 250 -5.46 -30.97 36.26
C ASN A 250 -4.01 -31.35 36.61
N THR A 251 -3.21 -30.65 37.40
CA THR A 251 -3.34 -29.54 38.38
C THR A 251 -1.89 -29.39 38.89
N ASP A 252 -1.41 -28.18 39.20
CA ASP A 252 -1.01 -27.92 40.58
C ASP A 252 -0.65 -26.47 40.87
N ARG A 253 -0.98 -26.10 42.11
CA ARG A 253 -0.71 -24.85 42.81
C ARG A 253 0.78 -24.50 42.79
N PHE A 254 1.11 -23.22 42.63
CA PHE A 254 1.97 -22.57 43.62
C PHE A 254 1.60 -21.08 43.79
N VAL A 255 1.69 -20.67 45.04
CA VAL A 255 1.18 -19.44 45.65
C VAL A 255 2.10 -18.26 45.37
N SER A 256 1.48 -17.08 45.29
CA SER A 256 2.06 -15.75 45.22
C SER A 256 3.20 -15.48 46.22
N ARG A 257 4.14 -14.62 45.83
CA ARG A 257 4.76 -13.69 46.77
C ARG A 257 4.93 -12.31 46.13
N ALA A 258 4.13 -11.37 46.62
CA ALA A 258 4.39 -9.95 46.51
C ALA A 258 5.52 -9.55 47.48
N MET A 259 6.35 -8.60 47.06
CA MET A 259 6.99 -7.66 47.97
C MET A 259 6.91 -6.27 47.32
N GLU A 260 6.29 -5.38 48.08
CA GLU A 260 6.12 -3.95 47.84
C GLU A 260 7.43 -3.17 48.04
N GLY A 261 7.48 -1.99 47.44
CA GLY A 261 8.51 -0.97 47.65
C GLY A 261 8.35 0.24 46.72
N GLU A 262 7.41 1.14 47.08
CA GLU A 262 7.29 2.55 46.67
C GLU A 262 8.61 3.34 46.76
N ALA A 263 8.89 4.50 46.13
CA ALA A 263 8.35 5.33 45.04
C ALA A 263 9.34 6.56 44.89
N PRO A 264 9.01 7.72 44.26
CA PRO A 264 9.47 8.18 42.94
C PRO A 264 10.25 9.54 43.00
N PRO A 265 10.15 10.46 42.01
CA PRO A 265 10.74 10.47 40.65
C PRO A 265 11.79 11.61 40.48
N GLN A 266 12.66 11.54 39.47
CA GLN A 266 13.44 12.71 39.05
C GLN A 266 13.14 13.10 37.60
N ALA A 267 12.44 14.23 37.48
CA ALA A 267 12.19 14.94 36.24
C ALA A 267 13.47 15.65 35.77
N ALA A 268 13.86 15.42 34.51
CA ALA A 268 14.89 16.20 33.84
C ALA A 268 14.29 16.86 32.58
N LYS A 269 13.86 18.10 32.81
CA LYS A 269 13.83 19.29 31.95
C LYS A 269 13.81 19.10 30.43
N ALA A 270 12.69 19.52 29.86
CA ALA A 270 12.54 19.95 28.48
C ALA A 270 13.50 21.10 28.14
N THR A 271 14.21 20.97 27.03
CA THR A 271 14.98 22.06 26.42
C THR A 271 14.06 22.91 25.57
N LYS A 272 13.97 24.19 25.95
CA LYS A 272 13.20 25.26 25.34
C LYS A 272 13.85 25.69 24.03
N THR A 273 13.20 25.45 22.89
CA THR A 273 13.53 26.12 21.62
C THR A 273 12.73 27.41 21.52
N ALA A 274 13.41 28.48 21.10
CA ALA A 274 12.96 29.86 21.16
C ALA A 274 11.68 30.14 20.35
N GLU A 275 10.79 30.91 20.96
CA GLU A 275 9.67 31.58 20.30
C GLU A 275 10.21 32.70 19.39
N ALA A 276 9.81 32.68 18.12
CA ALA A 276 10.07 33.76 17.19
C ALA A 276 9.07 34.90 17.45
N VAL A 277 9.62 36.06 17.80
CA VAL A 277 8.91 37.32 17.98
C VAL A 277 8.35 37.79 16.63
N VAL A 278 7.06 38.12 16.61
CA VAL A 278 6.37 38.80 15.51
C VAL A 278 6.71 40.30 15.56
N PRO A 279 7.26 40.92 14.51
CA PRO A 279 7.34 42.37 14.45
C PRO A 279 6.00 42.95 13.98
N THR A 280 5.30 43.64 14.88
CA THR A 280 4.21 44.55 14.57
C THR A 280 4.76 45.95 14.32
N GLY A 281 4.32 46.58 13.22
CA GLY A 281 4.20 48.04 13.12
C GLY A 281 5.20 48.76 12.22
N GLY A 282 4.69 49.32 11.11
CA GLY A 282 5.39 50.29 10.27
C GLY A 282 4.53 50.76 9.11
N THR A 283 3.52 51.59 9.40
CA THR A 283 2.68 52.29 8.41
C THR A 283 3.53 53.21 7.52
N ALA A 284 3.51 52.98 6.20
CA ALA A 284 4.05 53.91 5.20
C ALA A 284 2.94 54.82 4.65
N ALA A 285 3.23 56.12 4.61
CA ALA A 285 2.37 57.20 4.12
C ALA A 285 2.15 57.15 2.59
N PRO A 286 1.07 57.74 2.05
CA PRO A 286 0.79 57.73 0.62
C PRO A 286 1.69 58.73 -0.15
N ALA A 287 2.05 58.36 -1.38
CA ALA A 287 2.83 59.18 -2.30
C ALA A 287 2.01 60.38 -2.85
N PRO A 288 2.63 61.55 -3.10
CA PRO A 288 1.95 62.69 -3.68
C PRO A 288 1.73 62.54 -5.19
N VAL A 289 0.53 62.92 -5.61
CA VAL A 289 0.08 63.06 -7.01
C VAL A 289 0.74 64.30 -7.63
N GLN A 290 1.37 64.15 -8.79
CA GLN A 290 1.76 65.28 -9.65
C GLN A 290 0.76 65.42 -10.82
N PRO A 291 0.39 66.66 -11.19
CA PRO A 291 -0.61 66.92 -12.23
C PRO A 291 -0.03 66.85 -13.64
N SER A 292 -0.93 66.47 -14.54
CA SER A 292 -0.82 66.44 -16.00
C SER A 292 -0.38 67.77 -16.63
N GLN A 293 0.58 67.67 -17.56
CA GLN A 293 0.59 68.40 -18.84
C GLN A 293 1.09 67.48 -19.94
#